data_AF-A0A4W5PMZ6-F1
#
_entry.id   AF-A0A4W5PMZ6-F1
#
_cell.length_a   1.000
_cell.length_b   1.000
_cell.length_c   1.000
_cell.angle_alpha   90.00
_cell.angle_beta   90.00
_cell.angle_gamma   90.00
#
_symmetry.space_group_name_H-M   'P 1'
#
loop_
_entity.id
_entity.type
_entity.pdbx_description
1 polymer ?
#
loop_
_entity_poly.entity_id
_entity_poly.type
_entity_poly.pdbx_seq_one_letter_code
_entity_poly.pdbx_strand_id
1 'polypeptide(L)'
;MDLPVADDNSVHFNSTLMALIRTALDIKIAKGTEGGVDKHQMDAELRKEMMAIWPNLSQKTLDLLVTPHKSATDLTVGKIYAAMMIMEYYRQSKAKRSQARLEAEQVQLLSLGTIPKPSDNAD
;
A
#
# COMPACT_ATOMS: atom_id res chain seq x y z
N MET A 1 -2.79 -0.49 11.27
CA MET A 1 -3.91 0.37 10.82
C MET A 1 -4.21 0.03 9.38
N ASP A 2 -5.14 -0.90 9.16
CA ASP A 2 -5.63 -1.27 7.83
C ASP A 2 -6.99 -0.59 7.65
N LEU A 3 -7.02 0.54 6.94
CA LEU A 3 -8.25 1.23 6.60
C LEU A 3 -8.82 0.62 5.32
N PRO A 4 -10.08 0.14 5.32
CA PRO A 4 -10.72 -0.40 4.13
C PRO A 4 -10.97 0.72 3.11
N VAL A 5 -10.84 0.36 1.84
CA VAL A 5 -11.14 1.23 0.70
C VAL A 5 -12.50 0.86 0.14
N ALA A 6 -13.36 1.85 -0.08
CA ALA A 6 -14.69 1.67 -0.65
C ALA A 6 -14.62 1.45 -2.17
N ASP A 7 -15.72 1.04 -2.79
CA ASP A 7 -15.81 0.71 -4.23
C ASP A 7 -15.50 1.91 -5.15
N ASP A 8 -15.65 3.13 -4.63
CA ASP A 8 -15.30 4.38 -5.32
C ASP A 8 -13.83 4.78 -5.14
N ASN A 9 -12.99 3.88 -4.61
CA ASN A 9 -11.58 4.08 -4.26
C ASN A 9 -11.35 5.15 -3.17
N SER A 10 -12.37 5.51 -2.39
CA SER A 10 -12.24 6.43 -1.27
C SER A 10 -12.10 5.72 0.08
N VAL A 11 -11.72 6.47 1.11
CA VAL A 11 -11.73 6.01 2.51
C VAL A 11 -12.73 6.86 3.28
N HIS A 12 -13.63 6.22 4.03
CA HIS A 12 -14.64 6.94 4.80
C HIS A 12 -14.02 7.70 5.98
N PHE A 13 -14.41 8.97 6.13
CA PHE A 13 -13.96 9.82 7.23
C PHE A 13 -14.24 9.22 8.61
N ASN A 14 -15.46 8.73 8.86
CA ASN A 14 -15.85 8.18 10.16
C ASN A 14 -15.02 6.93 10.52
N SER A 15 -14.72 6.08 9.55
CA SER A 15 -13.86 4.91 9.74
C SER A 15 -12.44 5.32 10.13
N THR A 16 -11.89 6.33 9.43
CA THR A 16 -10.58 6.90 9.74
C THR A 16 -10.55 7.53 11.13
N LEU A 17 -11.54 8.34 11.47
CA LEU A 17 -11.65 8.99 12.77
C LEU A 17 -11.72 7.95 13.89
N MET A 18 -12.57 6.92 13.74
CA MET A 18 -12.68 5.85 14.72
C MET A 18 -11.37 5.09 14.89
N ALA A 19 -10.68 4.77 13.79
CA ALA A 19 -9.40 4.11 13.84
C ALA A 19 -8.34 4.94 14.60
N LEU A 20 -8.30 6.26 14.37
CA LEU A 20 -7.39 7.17 15.07
C LEU A 20 -7.69 7.25 16.57
N ILE A 21 -8.97 7.42 16.94
CA ILE A 21 -9.40 7.44 18.35
C ILE A 21 -9.01 6.13 19.03
N ARG A 22 -9.32 4.99 18.39
CA ARG A 22 -9.01 3.66 18.92
C ARG A 22 -7.51 3.49 19.16
N THR A 23 -6.68 3.98 18.24
CA THR A 23 -5.21 3.92 18.34
C THR A 23 -4.67 4.84 19.42
N ALA A 24 -5.16 6.07 19.51
CA ALA A 24 -4.69 7.03 20.51
C ALA A 24 -5.06 6.63 21.95
N LEU A 25 -6.21 5.96 22.12
CA LEU A 25 -6.72 5.55 23.43
C LEU A 25 -6.49 4.07 23.74
N ASP A 26 -5.83 3.34 22.84
CA ASP A 26 -5.54 1.91 22.98
C ASP A 26 -6.80 1.06 23.27
N ILE A 27 -7.92 1.41 22.62
CA ILE A 27 -9.21 0.76 22.84
C ILE A 27 -9.23 -0.56 22.10
N LYS A 28 -9.19 -1.65 22.87
CA LYS A 28 -9.33 -3.02 22.35
C LYS A 28 -8.39 -3.28 21.15
N ILE A 29 -7.16 -2.80 21.15
CA ILE A 29 -6.22 -3.09 20.05
C ILE A 29 -5.47 -4.38 20.36
N ALA A 30 -5.34 -5.26 19.37
CA ALA A 30 -4.44 -6.41 19.48
C ALA A 30 -3.00 -5.91 19.55
N LYS A 31 -2.38 -5.98 20.73
CA LYS A 31 -0.99 -5.58 20.96
C LYS A 31 -0.05 -6.68 20.46
N GLY A 32 0.15 -6.73 19.15
CA GLY A 32 1.08 -7.67 18.54
C GLY A 32 0.92 -7.74 17.03
N THR A 33 2.02 -7.62 16.31
CA THR A 33 2.08 -7.67 14.84
C THR A 33 1.78 -9.05 14.24
N GLU A 34 1.53 -10.08 15.05
CA GLU A 34 1.50 -11.48 14.60
C GLU A 34 0.14 -12.20 14.76
N GLY A 35 -0.86 -11.56 15.37
CA GLY A 35 -2.13 -12.21 15.70
C GLY A 35 -3.30 -11.76 14.84
N GLY A 36 -3.47 -12.35 13.65
CA GLY A 36 -4.71 -12.17 12.88
C GLY A 36 -5.95 -12.56 13.68
N VAL A 37 -5.86 -13.60 14.50
CA VAL A 37 -6.95 -14.11 15.34
C VAL A 37 -7.32 -13.12 16.45
N ASP A 38 -6.33 -12.54 17.14
CA ASP A 38 -6.55 -11.60 18.24
C ASP A 38 -7.29 -10.35 17.78
N LYS A 39 -6.92 -9.81 16.61
CA LYS A 39 -7.59 -8.62 16.06
C LYS A 39 -9.09 -8.84 15.86
N HIS A 40 -9.49 -9.98 15.30
CA HIS A 40 -10.91 -10.29 15.06
C HIS A 40 -11.69 -10.40 16.38
N GLN A 41 -11.10 -11.03 17.39
CA GLN A 41 -11.71 -11.15 18.71
C GLN A 41 -11.90 -9.77 19.34
N MET A 42 -10.88 -8.92 19.30
CA MET A 42 -10.95 -7.59 19.87
C MET A 42 -11.97 -6.69 19.14
N ASP A 43 -12.09 -6.82 17.82
CA ASP A 43 -13.12 -6.14 17.02
C ASP A 43 -14.53 -6.62 17.39
N ALA A 44 -14.71 -7.92 17.60
CA ALA A 44 -16.00 -8.49 18.01
C ALA A 44 -16.42 -8.03 19.41
N GLU A 45 -15.48 -7.96 20.36
CA GLU A 45 -15.72 -7.41 21.69
C GLU A 45 -16.11 -5.94 21.65
N LEU A 46 -15.37 -5.12 20.89
CA LEU A 46 -15.68 -3.71 20.72
C LEU A 46 -17.09 -3.51 20.16
N ARG A 47 -17.50 -4.32 19.18
CA ARG A 47 -18.86 -4.25 18.61
C ARG A 47 -19.93 -4.60 19.62
N LYS A 48 -19.69 -5.62 20.46
CA LYS A 48 -20.60 -6.01 21.53
C LYS A 48 -20.76 -4.87 22.56
N GLU A 49 -19.67 -4.24 22.96
CA GLU A 49 -19.69 -3.10 23.88
C GLU A 49 -20.41 -1.88 23.27
N MET A 50 -20.15 -1.57 21.99
CA MET A 50 -20.85 -0.49 21.29
C MET A 50 -22.36 -0.73 21.22
N MET A 51 -22.80 -1.95 20.92
CA MET A 51 -24.23 -2.30 20.88
C MET A 51 -24.88 -2.29 22.26
N ALA A 52 -24.11 -2.57 23.33
CA ALA A 52 -24.61 -2.48 24.70
C ALA A 52 -24.86 -1.03 25.12
N ILE A 53 -23.99 -0.09 24.71
CA ILE A 53 -24.13 1.34 25.03
C ILE A 53 -25.18 2.01 24.13
N TRP A 54 -25.19 1.67 22.84
CA TRP A 54 -26.12 2.20 21.84
C TRP A 54 -26.96 1.09 21.20
N PRO A 55 -28.02 0.60 21.89
CA PRO A 55 -28.84 -0.51 21.39
C PRO A 55 -29.57 -0.21 20.08
N ASN A 56 -29.81 1.07 19.76
CA ASN A 56 -30.47 1.52 18.53
C ASN A 56 -29.47 1.84 17.40
N LEU A 57 -28.17 1.57 17.60
CA LEU A 57 -27.16 1.80 16.56
C LEU A 57 -27.41 0.85 15.38
N SER A 58 -27.56 1.42 14.19
CA SER A 58 -27.78 0.60 12.99
C SER A 58 -26.54 -0.26 12.67
N GLN A 59 -26.76 -1.46 12.14
CA GLN A 59 -25.66 -2.33 11.72
C GLN A 59 -24.77 -1.68 10.66
N LYS A 60 -25.34 -0.85 9.77
CA LYS A 60 -24.57 -0.11 8.77
C LYS A 60 -23.58 0.87 9.41
N THR A 61 -24.02 1.59 10.45
CA THR A 61 -23.15 2.52 11.18
C THR A 61 -22.09 1.75 11.97
N LEU A 62 -22.45 0.61 12.57
CA LEU A 62 -21.50 -0.24 13.27
C LEU A 62 -20.43 -0.80 12.32
N ASP A 63 -20.82 -1.26 11.13
CA ASP A 63 -19.90 -1.73 10.08
C ASP A 63 -18.95 -0.61 9.59
N LEU A 64 -19.43 0.64 9.58
CA LEU A 64 -18.60 1.78 9.20
C LEU A 64 -17.54 2.09 10.27
N LEU A 65 -17.89 1.98 11.55
CA LEU A 65 -17.01 2.30 12.66
C LEU A 65 -16.04 1.16 12.99
N VAL A 66 -16.51 -0.08 12.89
CA VAL A 66 -15.74 -1.30 13.11
C VAL A 66 -16.02 -2.24 11.95
N THR A 67 -15.19 -2.14 10.92
CA THR A 67 -15.37 -2.91 9.69
C THR A 67 -15.26 -4.41 9.97
N PRO A 68 -16.28 -5.22 9.65
CA PRO A 68 -16.14 -6.66 9.72
C PRO A 68 -15.04 -7.11 8.75
N HIS A 69 -14.25 -8.08 9.15
CA HIS A 69 -13.33 -8.75 8.23
C HIS A 69 -14.13 -9.61 7.25
N LYS A 70 -14.52 -9.04 6.10
CA LYS A 70 -15.43 -9.70 5.15
C LYS A 70 -14.68 -10.57 4.15
N SER A 71 -13.45 -10.24 3.76
CA SER A 71 -12.69 -11.12 2.86
C SER A 71 -11.17 -10.84 2.81
N ALA A 72 -10.38 -11.87 2.44
CA ALA A 72 -8.95 -11.70 2.14
C ALA A 72 -8.71 -10.73 0.95
N THR A 73 -9.71 -10.58 0.09
CA THR A 73 -9.72 -9.71 -1.09
C THR A 73 -10.03 -8.24 -0.79
N ASP A 74 -10.42 -7.91 0.44
CA ASP A 74 -10.73 -6.52 0.82
C ASP A 74 -9.49 -5.63 0.63
N LEU A 75 -9.65 -4.57 -0.16
CA LEU A 75 -8.58 -3.63 -0.45
C LEU A 75 -8.40 -2.69 0.74
N THR A 76 -7.16 -2.54 1.20
CA THR A 76 -6.80 -1.61 2.28
C THR A 76 -5.76 -0.63 1.78
N VAL A 77 -5.70 0.55 2.41
CA VAL A 77 -4.68 1.57 2.10
C VAL A 77 -3.27 0.98 2.20
N GLY A 78 -3.01 0.12 3.19
CA GLY A 78 -1.74 -0.58 3.36
C GLY A 78 -1.39 -1.48 2.17
N LYS A 79 -2.34 -2.28 1.67
CA LYS A 79 -2.13 -3.14 0.49
C LYS A 79 -1.85 -2.33 -0.77
N ILE A 80 -2.57 -1.22 -0.98
CA ILE A 80 -2.34 -0.31 -2.11
C ILE A 80 -0.93 0.29 -2.03
N TYR A 81 -0.56 0.80 -0.85
CA TYR A 81 0.74 1.41 -0.65
C TYR A 81 1.89 0.42 -0.89
N ALA A 82 1.76 -0.81 -0.39
CA ALA A 82 2.74 -1.87 -0.65
C ALA A 82 2.87 -2.18 -2.14
N ALA A 83 1.75 -2.31 -2.87
CA ALA A 83 1.76 -2.55 -4.30
C ALA A 83 2.46 -1.41 -5.08
N MET A 84 2.18 -0.15 -4.70
CA MET A 84 2.83 1.02 -5.28
C MET A 84 4.34 1.01 -5.05
N MET A 85 4.79 0.70 -3.83
CA MET A 85 6.22 0.61 -3.52
C MET A 85 6.93 -0.46 -4.35
N ILE A 86 6.33 -1.65 -4.46
CA ILE A 86 6.88 -2.75 -5.27
C ILE A 86 6.97 -2.34 -6.74
N MET A 87 5.91 -1.72 -7.27
CA MET A 87 5.87 -1.27 -8.66
C MET A 87 6.91 -0.18 -8.96
N GLU A 88 7.02 0.81 -8.09
CA GLU A 88 7.98 1.91 -8.26
C GLU A 88 9.42 1.40 -8.16
N TYR A 89 9.71 0.50 -7.22
CA TYR A 89 11.02 -0.15 -7.12
C TYR A 89 11.37 -0.95 -8.39
N TYR A 90 10.41 -1.69 -8.93
CA TYR A 90 10.60 -2.44 -10.17
C TYR A 90 10.91 -1.51 -11.36
N ARG A 91 10.19 -0.40 -11.49
CA ARG A 91 10.38 0.59 -12.55
C ARG A 91 11.79 1.20 -12.51
N GLN A 92 12.25 1.62 -11.33
CA GLN A 92 13.59 2.16 -11.13
C GLN A 92 14.68 1.12 -11.44
N SER A 93 14.49 -0.13 -11.02
CA SER A 93 15.43 -1.22 -11.29
C SER A 93 15.58 -1.50 -12.78
N LYS A 94 14.49 -1.46 -13.54
CA LYS A 94 14.50 -1.64 -14.99
C LYS A 94 15.23 -0.49 -15.72
N ALA A 95 14.98 0.76 -15.31
CA ALA A 95 15.64 1.93 -15.87
C ALA A 95 17.16 1.93 -15.66
N LYS A 96 17.60 1.57 -14.44
CA LYS A 96 19.03 1.42 -14.11
C LYS A 96 19.70 0.36 -14.97
N ARG A 97 19.05 -0.79 -15.18
CA ARG A 97 19.57 -1.87 -16.04
C ARG A 97 19.67 -1.44 -17.51
N SER A 98 18.70 -0.68 -18.03
CA SER A 98 18.78 -0.18 -19.41
C SER A 98 19.91 0.84 -19.59
N GLN A 99 20.10 1.74 -18.63
CA GLN A 99 21.18 2.73 -18.70
C GLN A 99 22.56 2.06 -18.60
N ALA A 100 22.75 1.13 -17.68
CA ALA A 100 23.99 0.36 -17.57
C ALA A 100 24.31 -0.42 -18.86
N ARG A 101 23.29 -0.92 -19.56
CA ARG A 101 23.47 -1.62 -20.84
C ARG A 101 23.91 -0.67 -21.97
N LEU A 102 23.32 0.52 -22.04
CA LEU A 102 23.71 1.56 -23.02
C LEU A 102 25.13 2.08 -22.75
N GLU A 103 25.49 2.27 -21.48
CA GLU A 103 26.84 2.67 -21.08
C GLU A 103 27.86 1.57 -21.42
N ALA A 104 27.55 0.30 -21.18
CA ALA A 104 28.40 -0.82 -21.56
C ALA A 104 28.58 -0.90 -23.10
N GLU A 105 27.53 -0.66 -23.88
CA GLU A 105 27.59 -0.65 -25.34
C GLU A 105 28.42 0.54 -25.87
N GLN A 106 28.29 1.73 -25.29
CA GLN A 106 29.15 2.88 -25.61
C GLN A 106 30.62 2.61 -25.27
N VAL A 107 30.91 2.07 -24.08
CA VAL A 107 32.28 1.73 -23.69
C VAL A 107 32.87 0.67 -24.62
N GLN A 108 32.07 -0.32 -25.04
CA GLN A 108 32.49 -1.33 -25.99
C GLN A 108 32.80 -0.73 -27.37
N LEU A 109 31.94 0.16 -27.89
CA LEU A 109 32.16 0.88 -29.15
C LEU A 109 33.42 1.76 -29.11
N LEU A 110 33.65 2.48 -28.01
CA LEU A 110 34.86 3.29 -27.82
C LEU A 110 36.13 2.41 -27.73
N SER A 111 36.02 1.23 -27.13
CA SER A 111 37.15 0.29 -27.04
C SER A 111 37.52 -0.38 -28.37
N LEU A 112 36.57 -0.48 -29.31
CA LEU A 112 36.81 -1.09 -30.64
C LEU A 112 37.49 -0.15 -31.66
N GLY A 113 37.78 1.11 -31.29
CA GLY A 113 38.68 1.96 -32.07
C GLY A 113 38.17 2.38 -33.46
N THR A 114 36.85 2.39 -33.71
CA THR A 114 36.32 2.90 -34.98
C THR A 114 36.29 4.42 -34.97
N ILE A 115 37.44 5.05 -35.21
CA ILE A 115 37.53 6.48 -35.56
C ILE A 115 36.91 6.63 -36.96
N PRO A 116 35.81 7.38 -37.16
CA PRO A 116 35.39 7.73 -38.51
C PRO A 116 36.47 8.66 -39.08
N LYS A 117 37.21 8.17 -40.08
CA LYS A 117 38.15 9.01 -40.84
C LYS A 117 37.39 10.21 -41.39
N PRO A 118 37.89 11.45 -41.22
CA PRO A 118 37.35 12.57 -41.97
C PRO A 118 37.57 12.26 -43.45
N SER A 119 36.50 12.38 -44.23
CA SER A 119 36.53 12.27 -45.68
C SER A 119 37.34 13.46 -46.22
N ASP A 120 38.61 13.24 -46.53
CA ASP A 120 39.38 14.12 -47.41
C ASP A 120 38.79 14.01 -48.82
N ASN A 121 37.74 14.80 -49.08
CA ASN A 121 37.27 15.13 -50.41
C ASN A 121 36.85 16.59 -50.40
N ALA A 122 37.78 17.47 -50.76
CA ALA A 122 37.47 18.70 -51.46
C ALA A 122 38.73 19.10 -52.24
N ASP A 123 38.56 19.13 -53.56
CA ASP A 123 39.50 19.50 -54.62
C ASP A 123 40.25 20.83 -54.39
#